data_AF-A0A959X3W4-F1
#
_entry.id   AF-A0A959X3W4-F1
#
_cell.length_a   1.000
_cell.length_b   1.000
_cell.length_c   1.000
_cell.angle_alpha   90.00
_cell.angle_beta   90.00
_cell.angle_gamma   90.00
#
_symmetry.space_group_name_H-M   'P 1'
#
loop_
_entity.id
_entity.type
_entity.pdbx_description
1 polymer ?
#
loop_
_entity_poly.entity_id
_entity_poly.type
_entity_poly.pdbx_seq_one_letter_code
_entity_poly.pdbx_strand_id
1 'polypeptide(L)' 'MADKYVLAIDQGTTSSRAIVFDHAGTIVSVGQKEHEQIFP' A
#
# COMPACT_ATOMS: atom_id res chain seq x y z
N MET A 1 -15.55 -4.09 19.69
CA MET A 1 -15.16 -4.76 18.43
C MET A 1 -13.84 -4.14 18.00
N ALA A 2 -12.90 -4.92 17.47
CA ALA A 2 -11.69 -4.32 16.87
C ALA A 2 -12.09 -3.53 15.62
N ASP A 3 -11.53 -2.33 15.45
CA ASP A 3 -11.74 -1.54 14.23
C ASP A 3 -11.23 -2.35 13.02
N LYS A 4 -12.05 -2.43 11.99
CA LYS A 4 -11.71 -3.10 10.73
C LYS A 4 -11.13 -2.07 9.77
N TYR A 5 -10.15 -2.52 9.00
CA TYR A 5 -9.46 -1.71 8.00
C TYR A 5 -9.36 -2.47 6.68
N VAL A 6 -9.12 -1.75 5.60
CA VAL A 6 -8.81 -2.32 4.29
C VAL A 6 -7.35 -2.05 3.97
N LEU A 7 -6.61 -3.10 3.60
CA LEU A 7 -5.26 -2.98 3.05
C LEU A 7 -5.33 -3.07 1.53
N ALA A 8 -4.93 -2.00 0.84
CA ALA A 8 -4.66 -2.03 -0.59
C ALA A 8 -3.17 -2.27 -0.83
N ILE A 9 -2.87 -3.27 -1.66
CA ILE A 9 -1.54 -3.51 -2.19
C ILE A 9 -1.54 -3.05 -3.64
N ASP A 10 -0.61 -2.16 -3.96
CA ASP A 10 -0.40 -1.68 -5.32
C ASP A 10 1.03 -2.01 -5.76
N GLN A 11 1.12 -2.90 -6.75
CA GLN A 11 2.38 -3.37 -7.34
C GLN A 11 2.68 -2.55 -8.60
N GLY A 12 3.40 -1.46 -8.41
CA GLY A 12 3.91 -0.65 -9.50
C GLY A 12 5.19 -1.24 -10.10
N THR A 13 5.57 -0.69 -11.25
CA THR A 13 6.81 -1.07 -11.95
C THR A 13 8.05 -0.77 -11.11
N THR A 14 8.11 0.37 -10.44
CA THR A 14 9.30 0.80 -9.66
C THR A 14 9.21 0.46 -8.17
N SER A 15 8.00 0.32 -7.63
CA SER A 15 7.80 0.11 -6.20
C SER A 15 6.51 -0.63 -5.89
N SER A 16 6.47 -1.21 -4.70
CA SER A 16 5.28 -1.78 -4.10
C SER A 16 4.79 -0.86 -2.99
N ARG A 17 3.48 -0.57 -2.99
CA ARG A 17 2.83 0.26 -1.97
C ARG A 17 1.81 -0.55 -1.18
N ALA A 18 1.72 -0.25 0.11
CA ALA A 18 0.75 -0.79 1.04
C ALA A 18 0.02 0.39 1.69
N ILE A 19 -1.29 0.50 1.47
CA ILE A 19 -2.11 1.61 1.97
C ILE A 19 -3.22 1.04 2.85
N VAL A 20 -3.34 1.56 4.07
CA VAL A 20 -4.39 1.19 5.01
C VAL A 20 -5.48 2.26 4.99
N PHE A 21 -6.72 1.84 4.74
CA PHE A 21 -7.89 2.71 4.75
C PHE A 21 -8.82 2.37 5.92
N ASP A 22 -9.41 3.41 6.51
CA ASP A 22 -10.57 3.28 7.38
C ASP A 22 -11.87 3.07 6.57
N HIS A 23 -12.99 2.89 7.27
CA HIS A 23 -14.30 2.67 6.65
C HIS A 23 -14.89 3.90 5.93
N ALA A 24 -14.37 5.10 6.20
CA ALA A 24 -14.75 6.32 5.46
C ALA A 24 -13.92 6.48 4.17
N GLY A 25 -12.96 5.58 3.93
CA GLY A 25 -12.03 5.68 2.80
C GLY A 25 -10.86 6.63 3.06
N THR A 26 -10.66 7.05 4.32
CA THR A 26 -9.52 7.89 4.70
C THR A 26 -8.25 7.05 4.74
N ILE A 27 -7.14 7.59 4.26
CA ILE A 27 -5.82 6.96 4.39
C ILE A 27 -5.36 7.10 5.84
N VAL A 28 -5.13 5.97 6.50
CA VAL A 28 -4.64 5.88 7.88
C VAL A 28 -3.12 5.73 7.91
N SER A 29 -2.57 4.97 6.97
CA SER A 29 -1.12 4.74 6.86
C SER A 29 -0.73 4.36 5.44
N VAL A 30 0.52 4.66 5.09
CA VAL A 30 1.14 4.30 3.81
C VAL A 30 2.54 3.77 4.08
N GLY A 31 2.85 2.62 3.49
CA GLY A 31 4.21 2.10 3.34
C GLY A 31 4.55 1.94 1.87
N GLN A 32 5.80 2.20 1.52
CA GLN A 32 6.32 1.99 0.17
C GLN A 32 7.68 1.32 0.23
N LYS A 33 7.92 0.41 -0.71
CA LYS A 33 9.23 -0.22 -0.92
C LYS A 33 9.56 -0.21 -2.40
N GLU A 34 10.62 0.49 -2.75
CA GLU A 34 11.21 0.42 -4.09
C GLU A 34 11.93 -0.92 -4.28
N HIS A 35 11.95 -1.38 -5.53
CA HIS A 35 12.65 -2.59 -5.92
C HIS A 35 13.51 -2.32 -7.16
N GLU A 36 14.61 -3.07 -7.25
CA GLU A 36 15.59 -2.90 -8.32
C GLU A 36 14.97 -3.22 -9.68
N GLN A 37 15.20 -2.33 -10.64
CA GLN A 37 14.82 -2.55 -12.03
C GLN A 37 15.98 -3.23 -12.76
N ILE A 38 15.77 -4.48 -13.19
CA ILE A 38 16.78 -5.24 -13.94
C ILE A 38 16.56 -4.95 -15.43
N PHE A 39 17.48 -4.20 -16.02
CA PHE A 39 17.47 -3.88 -17.46
C PHE A 39 18.47 -4.77 -18.22
N PRO A 40 18.17 -5.17 -19.46
CA PRO A 40 19.09 -5.94 -20.32
C PRO A 40 20.24 -5.10 -20.89
#